data_AF-A0A0F0IKP3-F1
#
_entry.id   AF-A0A0F0IKP3-F1
#
_cell.length_a   1.000
_cell.length_b   1.000
_cell.length_c   1.000
_cell.angle_alpha   90.00
_cell.angle_beta   90.00
_cell.angle_gamma   90.00
#
_symmetry.space_group_name_H-M   'P 1'
#
loop_
_entity.id
_entity.type
_entity.pdbx_description
1 polymer ?
#
loop_
_entity_poly.entity_id
_entity_poly.type
_entity_poly.pdbx_seq_one_letter_code
_entity_poly.pdbx_strand_id
1 'polypeptide(L)'
;MPITHIVLFQFKAGTSPGIIKDVRSKLPVRSDRCKRPWLYAYQDSDVDTDTDQVCSRMLALKDNCLHPSSQKPYIRTSSGGIDNSPEGIQHGITHAFVVEFASAADRDYYVKEDPIHQEFVKSLGGVIEKVQAIDFTPGVF
;
A
#
# COMPACT_ATOMS: atom_id res chain seq x y z
N MET A 1 17.99 -10.48 -15.46
CA MET A 1 16.86 -9.90 -16.22
C MET A 1 15.95 -9.23 -15.22
N PRO A 2 15.44 -8.01 -15.50
CA PRO A 2 14.53 -7.33 -14.60
C PRO A 2 13.22 -8.11 -14.47
N ILE A 3 12.65 -8.08 -13.28
CA ILE A 3 11.37 -8.73 -12.97
C ILE A 3 10.40 -7.66 -12.51
N THR A 4 9.18 -7.67 -13.06
CA THR A 4 8.08 -6.87 -12.59
C THR A 4 7.18 -7.73 -11.71
N HIS A 5 7.03 -7.30 -10.47
CA HIS A 5 6.16 -7.88 -9.45
C HIS A 5 4.92 -7.02 -9.29
N ILE A 6 3.76 -7.54 -9.66
CA ILE A 6 2.47 -6.91 -9.43
C ILE A 6 1.84 -7.55 -8.20
N VAL A 7 1.32 -6.73 -7.30
CA VAL A 7 0.46 -7.19 -6.20
C VAL A 7 -0.85 -6.42 -6.19
N LEU A 8 -1.94 -7.15 -6.09
CA LEU A 8 -3.31 -6.68 -6.13
C LEU A 8 -3.96 -6.92 -4.77
N PHE A 9 -4.63 -5.90 -4.23
CA PHE A 9 -5.30 -5.97 -2.94
C PHE A 9 -6.81 -5.74 -3.07
N GLN A 10 -7.55 -6.50 -2.29
CA GLN A 10 -8.93 -6.24 -1.91
C GLN A 10 -8.97 -6.04 -0.41
N PHE A 11 -9.33 -4.85 0.04
CA PHE A 11 -9.52 -4.54 1.46
C PHE A 11 -10.87 -5.07 1.95
N LYS A 12 -10.95 -5.48 3.22
CA LYS A 12 -12.20 -5.92 3.83
C LYS A 12 -13.16 -4.73 3.93
N ALA A 13 -14.45 -4.98 3.65
CA ALA A 13 -15.48 -3.98 3.89
C ALA A 13 -15.61 -3.70 5.40
N GLY A 14 -15.44 -2.45 5.82
CA GLY A 14 -15.69 -2.02 7.20
C GLY A 14 -14.52 -2.12 8.17
N THR A 15 -13.26 -2.01 7.70
CA THR A 15 -12.14 -1.68 8.59
C THR A 15 -12.42 -0.33 9.25
N SER A 16 -13.01 -0.36 10.44
CA SER A 16 -13.18 0.81 11.29
C SER A 16 -11.80 1.25 11.79
N PRO A 17 -11.53 2.55 11.98
CA PRO A 17 -10.23 3.11 12.42
C PRO A 17 -9.90 2.66 13.85
N GLY A 18 -9.41 1.44 13.97
CA GLY A 18 -9.64 0.63 15.15
C GLY A 18 -8.41 -0.06 15.71
N ILE A 19 -7.24 -0.01 15.07
CA ILE A 19 -5.99 -0.49 15.67
C ILE A 19 -4.79 0.35 15.20
N ILE A 20 -4.75 1.65 15.53
CA ILE A 20 -3.51 2.33 15.97
C ILE A 20 -3.90 3.39 17.01
N LYS A 21 -3.90 3.03 18.29
CA LYS A 21 -3.66 4.01 19.37
C LYS A 21 -2.16 4.04 19.59
N ASP A 22 -1.49 5.13 19.21
CA ASP A 22 -0.75 6.00 20.13
C ASP A 22 -0.03 7.12 19.34
N VAL A 23 0.20 8.25 20.02
CA VAL A 23 1.00 9.41 19.59
C VAL A 23 0.32 10.40 18.64
N ARG A 24 -0.87 10.89 19.01
CA ARG A 24 -1.21 12.30 18.72
C ARG A 24 -2.00 12.97 19.83
N SER A 25 -1.55 12.79 21.08
CA SER A 25 -1.90 13.74 22.13
C SER A 25 -0.91 14.91 22.07
N LYS A 26 -1.45 16.13 21.97
CA LYS A 26 -0.81 17.47 22.03
C LYS A 26 -0.78 18.24 20.71
N LEU A 27 -1.96 18.67 20.25
CA LEU A 27 -2.12 20.04 19.74
C LEU A 27 -3.49 20.58 20.22
N PRO A 28 -3.57 21.81 20.77
CA PRO A 28 -4.81 22.36 21.27
C PRO A 28 -5.70 22.81 20.10
N VAL A 29 -6.95 22.34 20.08
CA VAL A 29 -8.00 22.87 19.21
C VAL A 29 -8.34 24.28 19.70
N ARG A 30 -7.95 25.30 18.94
CA ARG A 30 -8.46 26.66 19.12
C ARG A 30 -9.86 26.73 18.54
N SER A 31 -10.85 27.00 19.39
CA SER A 31 -12.18 27.38 18.97
C SER A 31 -12.11 28.78 18.38
N ASP A 32 -12.55 28.96 17.14
CA ASP A 32 -13.10 30.23 16.72
C ASP A 32 -14.26 30.02 15.73
N ARG A 33 -15.42 30.52 16.16
CA ARG A 33 -16.65 30.62 15.39
C ARG A 33 -16.44 31.57 14.22
N CYS A 34 -16.68 31.12 13.00
CA CYS A 34 -17.18 31.99 11.94
C CYS A 34 -18.10 31.20 11.01
N LYS A 35 -19.40 31.48 11.08
CA LYS A 35 -20.42 30.89 10.19
C LYS A 35 -20.24 31.46 8.78
N ARG A 36 -20.16 30.59 7.76
CA ARG A 36 -20.47 30.94 6.36
C ARG A 36 -21.40 29.88 5.76
N PRO A 37 -22.56 30.28 5.21
CA PRO A 37 -23.45 29.39 4.48
C PRO A 37 -23.02 29.29 3.01
N TRP A 38 -23.17 28.11 2.41
CA TRP A 38 -22.98 27.78 0.97
C TRP A 38 -21.58 27.43 0.47
N LEU A 39 -20.90 26.47 1.09
CA LEU A 39 -19.88 25.68 0.38
C LEU A 39 -20.27 24.21 0.45
N TYR A 40 -20.36 23.59 -0.72
CA TYR A 40 -20.58 22.18 -1.01
C TYR A 40 -20.34 21.25 0.17
N ALA A 41 -21.33 20.40 0.46
CA ALA A 41 -21.09 19.16 1.17
C ALA A 41 -20.11 18.32 0.33
N TYR A 42 -18.81 18.58 0.52
CA TYR A 42 -17.79 17.59 0.27
C TYR A 42 -18.00 16.57 1.38
N GLN A 43 -18.86 15.60 1.09
CA GLN A 43 -19.08 14.44 1.92
C GLN A 43 -17.69 13.90 2.22
N ASP A 44 -17.28 13.91 3.49
CA ASP A 44 -16.12 13.13 3.95
C ASP A 44 -16.38 11.72 3.44
N SER A 45 -15.72 11.36 2.33
CA SER A 45 -15.73 10.00 1.82
C SER A 45 -14.92 9.22 2.83
N ASP A 46 -15.62 8.51 3.71
CA ASP A 46 -15.15 7.50 4.67
C ASP A 46 -13.66 7.20 4.51
N VAL A 47 -12.79 8.06 5.09
CA VAL A 47 -11.35 7.91 4.95
C VAL A 47 -10.97 6.72 5.82
N ASP A 48 -10.86 5.56 5.19
CA ASP A 48 -10.34 4.37 5.85
C ASP A 48 -8.85 4.60 6.07
N THR A 49 -8.54 5.20 7.21
CA THR A 49 -7.17 5.56 7.61
C THR A 49 -6.24 4.35 7.59
N ASP A 50 -6.77 3.14 7.71
CA ASP A 50 -5.98 1.91 7.72
C ASP A 50 -5.57 1.52 6.29
N THR A 51 -6.45 1.73 5.30
CA THR A 51 -6.13 1.53 3.87
C THR A 51 -5.03 2.48 3.41
N ASP A 52 -5.15 3.78 3.70
CA ASP A 52 -4.14 4.79 3.31
C ASP A 52 -2.76 4.50 3.92
N GLN A 53 -2.74 4.02 5.16
CA GLN A 53 -1.51 3.63 5.84
C GLN A 53 -0.87 2.40 5.21
N VAL A 54 -1.67 1.37 4.86
CA VAL A 54 -1.17 0.18 4.17
C VAL A 54 -0.59 0.56 2.79
N CYS A 55 -1.31 1.39 2.03
CA CYS A 55 -0.85 1.88 0.72
C CYS A 55 0.46 2.68 0.84
N SER A 56 0.56 3.58 1.83
CA SER A 56 1.76 4.36 2.07
C SER A 56 2.95 3.47 2.46
N ARG A 57 2.73 2.48 3.33
CA ARG A 57 3.76 1.52 3.75
C ARG A 57 4.23 0.65 2.59
N MET A 58 3.33 0.20 1.72
CA MET A 58 3.65 -0.58 0.53
C MET A 58 4.60 0.18 -0.40
N LEU A 59 4.33 1.47 -0.66
CA LEU A 59 5.19 2.31 -1.49
C LEU A 59 6.55 2.58 -0.82
N ALA A 60 6.55 2.77 0.51
CA ALA A 60 7.76 3.00 1.29
C ALA A 60 8.69 1.77 1.37
N LEU A 61 8.24 0.56 1.03
CA LEU A 61 9.10 -0.63 0.96
C LEU A 61 10.29 -0.42 0.02
N LYS A 62 10.11 0.37 -1.06
CA LYS A 62 11.20 0.68 -1.99
C LYS A 62 12.43 1.23 -1.28
N ASP A 63 12.23 2.13 -0.32
CA ASP A 63 13.32 2.82 0.37
C ASP A 63 13.77 2.08 1.64
N ASN A 64 12.87 1.31 2.25
CA ASN A 64 13.11 0.62 3.52
C ASN A 64 13.68 -0.80 3.37
N CYS A 65 13.41 -1.47 2.24
CA CYS A 65 13.97 -2.80 1.93
C CYS A 65 15.42 -2.65 1.45
N LEU A 66 16.35 -2.97 2.32
CA LEU A 66 17.79 -2.86 2.07
C LEU A 66 18.40 -4.24 1.84
N HIS A 67 19.24 -4.36 0.82
CA HIS A 67 19.92 -5.61 0.52
C HIS A 67 20.94 -5.92 1.63
N PRO A 68 20.98 -7.16 2.17
CA PRO A 68 21.68 -7.46 3.41
C PRO A 68 23.20 -7.19 3.30
N SER A 69 23.80 -7.49 2.15
CA SER A 69 25.23 -7.29 1.93
C SER A 69 25.64 -5.85 1.61
N SER A 70 24.81 -5.09 0.90
CA SER A 70 25.17 -3.75 0.40
C SER A 70 24.58 -2.62 1.21
N GLN A 71 23.59 -2.92 2.07
CA GLN A 71 22.83 -1.95 2.87
C GLN A 71 22.22 -0.82 2.00
N LYS A 72 21.87 -1.15 0.76
CA LYS A 72 21.26 -0.22 -0.20
C LYS A 72 19.90 -0.72 -0.66
N PRO A 73 18.98 0.18 -1.04
CA PRO A 73 17.72 -0.19 -1.68
C PRO A 73 17.98 -1.01 -2.94
N TYR A 74 17.28 -2.14 -3.08
CA TYR A 74 17.40 -3.04 -4.23
C TYR A 74 16.11 -3.09 -5.08
N ILE A 75 15.02 -2.52 -4.57
CA ILE A 75 13.81 -2.25 -5.34
C ILE A 75 14.08 -1.04 -6.24
N ARG A 76 13.91 -1.20 -7.56
CA ARG A 76 14.19 -0.12 -8.53
C ARG A 76 13.08 0.93 -8.52
N THR A 77 11.84 0.47 -8.61
CA THR A 77 10.64 1.31 -8.64
C THR A 77 9.52 0.62 -7.86
N SER A 78 8.65 1.43 -7.27
CA SER A 78 7.42 1.00 -6.62
C SER A 78 6.38 2.06 -6.91
N SER A 79 5.22 1.65 -7.40
CA SER A 79 4.09 2.52 -7.74
C SER A 79 2.79 1.77 -7.55
N GLY A 80 1.68 2.47 -7.38
CA GLY A 80 0.37 1.84 -7.21
C GLY A 80 -0.71 2.81 -6.83
N GLY A 81 -1.94 2.32 -6.71
CA GLY A 81 -3.11 3.13 -6.39
C GLY A 81 -4.42 2.36 -6.44
N ILE A 82 -5.51 3.13 -6.32
CA ILE A 82 -6.90 2.65 -6.41
C ILE A 82 -7.24 2.37 -7.88
N ASP A 83 -7.94 1.26 -8.12
CA ASP A 83 -8.49 0.93 -9.43
C ASP A 83 -9.51 1.98 -9.89
N ASN A 84 -9.38 2.40 -11.14
CA ASN A 84 -10.30 3.33 -11.80
C ASN A 84 -10.76 2.78 -13.16
N SER A 85 -10.64 1.48 -13.39
CA SER A 85 -11.03 0.88 -14.66
C SER A 85 -12.55 0.81 -14.78
N PRO A 86 -13.13 1.25 -15.90
CA PRO A 86 -14.57 1.16 -16.15
C PRO A 86 -15.02 -0.23 -16.60
N GLU A 87 -14.11 -1.20 -16.75
CA GLU A 87 -14.40 -2.49 -17.39
C GLU A 87 -15.18 -3.47 -16.50
N GLY A 88 -15.20 -3.28 -15.18
CA GLY A 88 -16.02 -4.08 -14.27
C GLY A 88 -15.54 -5.52 -14.05
N ILE A 89 -14.31 -5.85 -14.46
CA ILE A 89 -13.71 -7.20 -14.38
C ILE A 89 -12.68 -7.34 -13.24
N GLN A 90 -12.74 -6.49 -12.23
CA GLN A 90 -11.77 -6.45 -11.13
C GLN A 90 -11.92 -7.63 -10.15
N HIS A 91 -13.08 -8.30 -10.15
CA HIS A 91 -13.35 -9.45 -9.28
C HIS A 91 -13.00 -9.21 -7.79
N GLY A 92 -13.38 -8.03 -7.29
CA GLY A 92 -13.19 -7.60 -5.90
C GLY A 92 -11.88 -6.87 -5.62
N ILE A 93 -10.88 -6.92 -6.51
CA ILE A 93 -9.65 -6.15 -6.34
C ILE A 93 -9.96 -4.65 -6.42
N THR A 94 -9.41 -3.87 -5.48
CA THR A 94 -9.61 -2.42 -5.42
C THR A 94 -8.33 -1.62 -5.58
N HIS A 95 -7.16 -2.24 -5.35
CA HIS A 95 -5.86 -1.58 -5.46
C HIS A 95 -4.87 -2.45 -6.19
N ALA A 96 -3.95 -1.81 -6.92
CA ALA A 96 -2.85 -2.46 -7.61
C ALA A 96 -1.53 -1.74 -7.32
N PHE A 97 -0.48 -2.53 -7.14
CA PHE A 97 0.89 -2.05 -6.96
C PHE A 97 1.82 -2.79 -7.91
N VAL A 98 2.79 -2.06 -8.44
CA VAL A 98 3.83 -2.55 -9.35
C VAL A 98 5.18 -2.22 -8.74
N VAL A 99 5.98 -3.27 -8.56
CA VAL A 99 7.32 -3.22 -8.00
C VAL A 99 8.29 -3.80 -9.02
N GLU A 100 9.39 -3.11 -9.31
CA GLU A 100 10.39 -3.59 -10.25
C GLU A 100 11.70 -3.93 -9.54
N PHE A 101 12.25 -5.10 -9.89
CA PHE A 101 13.52 -5.60 -9.42
C PHE A 101 14.54 -5.68 -10.56
N ALA A 102 15.82 -5.52 -10.23
CA ALA A 102 16.90 -5.67 -11.22
C ALA A 102 17.12 -7.14 -11.62
N SER A 103 16.81 -8.07 -10.71
CA SER A 103 17.01 -9.50 -10.90
C SER A 103 15.92 -10.34 -10.23
N ALA A 104 15.80 -11.60 -10.65
CA ALA A 104 14.95 -12.57 -9.97
C ALA A 104 15.44 -12.89 -8.55
N ALA A 105 16.76 -12.84 -8.31
CA ALA A 105 17.33 -13.07 -6.97
C ALA A 105 16.89 -11.98 -5.97
N ASP A 106 16.88 -10.72 -6.40
CA ASP A 106 16.38 -9.60 -5.61
C ASP A 106 14.89 -9.78 -5.26
N ARG A 107 14.07 -10.15 -6.25
CA ARG A 107 12.64 -10.46 -6.04
C ARG A 107 12.46 -11.63 -5.08
N ASP A 108 13.23 -12.70 -5.25
CA ASP A 108 13.17 -13.88 -4.40
C ASP A 108 13.52 -13.57 -2.94
N TYR A 109 14.58 -12.77 -2.74
CA TYR A 109 14.96 -12.28 -1.42
C TYR A 109 13.85 -11.43 -0.79
N TYR A 110 13.30 -10.48 -1.53
CA TYR A 110 12.16 -9.66 -1.10
C TYR A 110 11.00 -10.52 -0.59
N VAL A 111 10.57 -11.50 -1.39
CA VAL A 111 9.42 -12.34 -1.05
C VAL A 111 9.71 -13.29 0.12
N LYS A 112 10.91 -13.85 0.24
CA LYS A 112 11.19 -14.99 1.14
C LYS A 112 11.93 -14.61 2.42
N GLU A 113 12.81 -13.62 2.36
CA GLU A 113 13.83 -13.41 3.40
C GLU A 113 13.83 -11.99 3.98
N ASP A 114 13.40 -10.98 3.23
CA ASP A 114 13.44 -9.59 3.68
C ASP A 114 12.53 -9.37 4.91
N PRO A 115 13.09 -9.08 6.10
CA PRO A 115 12.31 -8.98 7.32
C PRO A 115 11.32 -7.81 7.30
N ILE A 116 11.64 -6.72 6.59
CA ILE A 116 10.76 -5.55 6.47
C ILE A 116 9.54 -5.89 5.63
N HIS A 117 9.74 -6.58 4.51
CA HIS A 117 8.63 -7.08 3.71
C HIS A 117 7.79 -8.12 4.47
N GLN A 118 8.42 -9.05 5.20
CA GLN A 118 7.70 -10.03 6.02
C GLN A 118 6.86 -9.38 7.12
N GLU A 119 7.36 -8.33 7.77
CA GLU A 119 6.60 -7.55 8.74
C GLU A 119 5.40 -6.85 8.10
N PHE A 120 5.60 -6.26 6.91
CA PHE A 120 4.52 -5.69 6.14
C PHE A 120 3.42 -6.72 5.85
N VAL A 121 3.76 -7.89 5.30
CA VAL A 121 2.80 -8.98 5.00
C VAL A 121 2.03 -9.41 6.25
N LYS A 122 2.69 -9.54 7.41
CA LYS A 122 2.03 -9.88 8.68
C LYS A 122 1.01 -8.84 9.11
N SER A 123 1.27 -7.56 8.84
CA SER A 123 0.33 -6.48 9.18
C SER A 123 -0.94 -6.48 8.33
N LEU A 124 -0.98 -7.22 7.21
CA LEU A 124 -2.13 -7.24 6.29
C LEU A 124 -3.29 -8.13 6.75
N GLY A 125 -3.05 -9.11 7.64
CA GLY A 125 -4.04 -10.15 7.98
C GLY A 125 -5.37 -9.63 8.57
N GLY A 126 -5.34 -8.43 9.16
CA GLY A 126 -6.54 -7.78 9.69
C GLY A 126 -7.34 -7.01 8.63
N VAL A 127 -6.66 -6.45 7.62
CA VAL A 127 -7.17 -5.39 6.76
C VAL A 127 -7.51 -5.90 5.35
N ILE A 128 -6.75 -6.87 4.85
CA ILE A 128 -6.92 -7.39 3.49
C ILE A 128 -7.81 -8.63 3.48
N GLU A 129 -8.77 -8.65 2.55
CA GLU A 129 -9.65 -9.78 2.26
C GLU A 129 -9.01 -10.73 1.24
N LYS A 130 -8.42 -10.19 0.17
CA LYS A 130 -7.82 -10.95 -0.91
C LYS A 130 -6.53 -10.29 -1.41
N VAL A 131 -5.51 -11.11 -1.64
CA VAL A 131 -4.23 -10.73 -2.27
C VAL A 131 -4.02 -11.57 -3.52
N GLN A 132 -3.55 -10.96 -4.59
CA GLN A 132 -3.07 -11.68 -5.77
C GLN A 132 -1.73 -11.10 -6.21
N ALA A 133 -0.73 -11.95 -6.44
CA ALA A 133 0.58 -11.53 -6.91
C ALA A 133 0.87 -12.17 -8.28
N ILE A 134 1.49 -11.39 -9.17
CA ILE A 134 1.87 -11.79 -10.52
C ILE A 134 3.29 -11.30 -10.78
N ASP A 135 4.19 -12.20 -11.15
CA ASP A 135 5.54 -11.88 -11.57
C ASP A 135 5.71 -12.14 -13.07
N PHE A 136 6.32 -11.21 -13.79
CA PHE A 136 6.65 -11.41 -15.19
C PHE A 136 7.96 -10.72 -15.58
N THR A 137 8.53 -11.18 -16.69
CA THR A 137 9.65 -10.50 -17.35
C THR A 137 9.09 -9.68 -18.52
N PRO A 138 9.30 -8.35 -18.57
CA PRO A 138 8.81 -7.54 -19.69
C PRO A 138 9.30 -8.08 -21.04
N GLY A 139 8.37 -8.28 -21.98
CA GLY A 139 8.65 -8.75 -23.34
C GLY A 139 8.81 -10.27 -23.51
N VAL A 140 8.52 -11.07 -22.47
CA VAL A 140 8.46 -12.53 -22.55
C VAL A 140 7.00 -12.98 -22.52
N PHE A 141 6.59 -13.80 -23.48
CA PHE A 141 5.21 -14.28 -23.69
C PHE A 141 5.10 -15.80 -23.56
#